data_AF-J3LKC4-F1
#
_entry.id   AF-J3LKC4-F1
#
_cell.length_a   1.000
_cell.length_b   1.000
_cell.length_c   1.000
_cell.angle_alpha   90.00
_cell.angle_beta   90.00
_cell.angle_gamma   90.00
#
_symmetry.space_group_name_H-M   'P 1'
#
loop_
_entity.id
_entity.type
_entity.pdbx_description
1 polymer ?
#
loop_
_entity_poly.entity_id
_entity_poly.type
_entity_poly.pdbx_seq_one_letter_code
_entity_poly.pdbx_strand_id
1 'polypeptide(L)'
;MLTVLRVHLPSEIPIVGCEITPYVLLRRPDGGISTEDVPEAVPLDGYFMRYKWYRIQSDRRVAVCNVHPTEQATIQCLGCLKSKIPVAKSYHCSAKCFSDAWQHHRVLHERALSALNENGNEEEELFGRFGSGNAGVINASLSGSTSSIGQSSSINNGPTPVYPTGTDKNSGETWFEVGRSRTFTPTADDIGHVLRFECIAVDSETRSTVGAPTSIMTSRVIPAPTPTPRRLIPVNSADVMGHFDLDNRTSSFGTFTVLSYNILADTYATSDTYSYCPTWALSWPYRRQNLLREIIGYHADIICLQEVQNNHFEEFFAPELDKHGYQALFKKRTTEVYTGNLQSIDGCATFFRRDKFSHVKKYEVEFNKAAQSLTDAIIPVTQRKVALTRLIKDNIALIAVLEAKFGSHGTENPSKRQLLCVANTHINVHQDLKDVKLWQVNTLLKGLEKIAVSADIPMLVCGDFNATPGSTPHGLLAMGKVDMLHPDLAIDPLGILRPASKLSHQLPLVSAYSSFARMVGGGYDLEHQRRRMDPATNEPLFTNCTRDFTGTIDYIFYTADSLTVESLLELLDEDSLRKDTALPSPEWSSDHIALLAEFRCKPRVRR
;
A
#
# COMPACT_ATOMS: atom_id res chain seq x y z
N MET A 1 -13.17 -22.33 38.54
CA MET A 1 -12.96 -20.86 38.61
C MET A 1 -12.33 -20.42 37.31
N LEU A 2 -12.70 -19.25 36.79
CA LEU A 2 -12.08 -18.67 35.60
C LEU A 2 -10.62 -18.31 35.92
N THR A 3 -9.67 -18.78 35.11
CA THR A 3 -8.23 -18.55 35.34
C THR A 3 -7.51 -18.25 34.04
N VAL A 4 -6.53 -17.33 34.10
CA VAL A 4 -5.65 -17.02 32.96
C VAL A 4 -4.52 -18.06 32.90
N LEU A 5 -4.39 -18.76 31.78
CA LEU A 5 -3.34 -19.75 31.56
C LEU A 5 -2.11 -19.16 30.89
N ARG A 6 -2.31 -18.28 29.90
CA ARG A 6 -1.24 -17.69 29.10
C ARG A 6 -1.68 -16.36 28.50
N VAL A 7 -0.74 -15.43 28.43
CA VAL A 7 -0.90 -14.18 27.70
C VAL A 7 0.29 -14.02 26.75
N HIS A 8 0.02 -13.58 25.53
CA HIS A 8 1.08 -13.13 24.62
C HIS A 8 0.58 -11.98 23.74
N LEU A 9 1.51 -11.16 23.27
CA LEU A 9 1.23 -10.12 22.30
C LEU A 9 1.35 -10.67 20.87
N PRO A 10 0.60 -10.16 19.89
CA PRO A 10 0.77 -10.53 18.48
C PRO A 10 2.10 -10.03 17.90
N SER A 11 2.52 -8.85 18.38
CA SER A 11 3.79 -8.20 18.08
C SER A 11 4.34 -7.63 19.38
N GLU A 12 5.65 -7.76 19.56
CA GLU A 12 6.33 -7.08 20.66
C GLU A 12 6.50 -5.59 20.39
N ILE A 13 6.47 -5.13 19.14
CA ILE A 13 6.69 -3.73 18.74
C ILE A 13 5.33 -3.07 18.47
N PRO A 14 4.88 -2.13 19.33
CA PRO A 14 3.63 -1.42 19.13
C PRO A 14 3.83 -0.23 18.19
N ILE A 15 2.90 -0.06 17.26
CA ILE A 15 2.93 1.01 16.26
C ILE A 15 1.78 1.99 16.52
N VAL A 16 2.06 3.29 16.43
CA VAL A 16 1.02 4.32 16.54
C VAL A 16 -0.09 4.07 15.51
N GLY A 17 -1.34 4.13 15.98
CA GLY A 17 -2.55 3.93 15.17
C GLY A 17 -2.87 2.47 14.84
N CYS A 18 -2.04 1.52 15.28
CA CYS A 18 -2.27 0.09 15.06
C CYS A 18 -2.80 -0.57 16.35
N GLU A 19 -4.01 -1.11 16.30
CA GLU A 19 -4.61 -1.78 17.44
C GLU A 19 -3.80 -3.02 17.83
N ILE A 20 -3.50 -3.13 19.12
CA ILE A 20 -2.88 -4.29 19.74
C ILE A 20 -3.99 -5.12 20.38
N THR A 21 -4.08 -6.39 19.98
CA THR A 21 -5.05 -7.34 20.52
C THR A 21 -4.32 -8.50 21.20
N PRO A 22 -4.08 -8.43 22.52
CA PRO A 22 -3.44 -9.51 23.26
C PRO A 22 -4.21 -10.82 23.15
N TYR A 23 -3.46 -11.90 22.95
CA TYR A 23 -3.99 -13.25 23.06
C TYR A 23 -4.02 -13.64 24.54
N VAL A 24 -5.20 -14.03 25.01
CA VAL A 24 -5.44 -14.43 26.40
C VAL A 24 -6.07 -15.82 26.36
N LEU A 25 -5.36 -16.81 26.89
CA LEU A 25 -5.86 -18.18 27.02
C LEU A 25 -6.46 -18.37 28.40
N LEU A 26 -7.73 -18.74 28.45
CA LEU A 26 -8.50 -18.90 29.68
C LEU A 26 -8.82 -20.37 29.92
N ARG A 27 -8.80 -20.79 31.18
CA ARG A 27 -9.45 -22.00 31.65
C ARG A 27 -10.77 -21.63 32.29
N ARG A 28 -11.85 -22.16 31.73
CA ARG A 28 -13.23 -21.97 32.18
C ARG A 28 -13.54 -22.79 33.43
N PRO A 29 -14.59 -22.44 34.19
CA PRO A 29 -14.96 -23.17 35.40
C PRO A 29 -15.31 -24.64 35.17
N ASP A 30 -15.83 -24.98 33.98
CA ASP A 30 -16.11 -26.34 33.50
C ASP A 30 -14.85 -27.16 33.13
N GLY A 31 -13.66 -26.55 33.23
CA GLY A 31 -12.38 -27.14 32.86
C GLY A 31 -11.99 -26.95 31.38
N GLY A 32 -12.89 -26.41 30.55
CA GLY A 32 -12.64 -26.11 29.15
C GLY A 32 -11.58 -25.02 28.96
N ILE A 33 -10.83 -25.09 27.86
CA ILE A 33 -9.85 -24.07 27.48
C ILE A 33 -10.43 -23.24 26.32
N SER A 34 -10.41 -21.92 26.44
CA SER A 34 -10.94 -21.01 25.42
C SER A 34 -10.13 -19.71 25.33
N THR A 35 -10.18 -19.06 24.18
CA THR A 35 -9.59 -17.74 23.92
C THR A 35 -10.65 -16.64 23.85
N GLU A 36 -11.93 -17.02 23.93
CA GLU A 36 -13.06 -16.11 23.93
C GLU A 36 -13.01 -15.21 25.16
N ASP A 37 -13.30 -13.93 24.95
CA ASP A 37 -13.40 -12.96 26.05
C ASP A 37 -14.60 -13.28 26.95
N VAL A 38 -14.50 -12.91 28.23
CA VAL A 38 -15.58 -13.00 29.20
C VAL A 38 -15.83 -11.59 29.74
N PRO A 39 -16.65 -10.77 29.06
CA PRO A 39 -16.86 -9.38 29.44
C PRO A 39 -17.71 -9.26 30.72
N GLU A 40 -17.58 -8.14 31.44
CA GLU A 40 -18.38 -7.86 32.64
C GLU A 40 -19.90 -7.89 32.38
N ALA A 41 -20.33 -7.51 31.17
CA ALA A 41 -21.74 -7.52 30.78
C ALA A 41 -22.32 -8.95 30.65
N VAL A 42 -21.46 -9.95 30.42
CA VAL A 42 -21.86 -11.37 30.28
C VAL A 42 -20.89 -12.25 31.08
N PRO A 43 -20.98 -12.26 32.42
CA PRO A 43 -20.10 -13.08 33.26
C PRO A 43 -20.33 -14.56 33.03
N LEU A 44 -19.25 -15.35 33.06
CA LEU A 44 -19.27 -16.81 32.98
C LEU A 44 -19.20 -17.41 34.39
N ASP A 45 -20.27 -18.09 34.82
CA ASP A 45 -20.44 -18.63 36.18
C ASP A 45 -20.09 -17.63 37.29
N GLY A 46 -20.49 -16.37 37.12
CA GLY A 46 -20.21 -15.30 38.07
C GLY A 46 -18.80 -14.72 37.99
N TYR A 47 -18.02 -15.02 36.94
CA TYR A 47 -16.69 -14.46 36.74
C TYR A 47 -16.58 -13.70 35.42
N PHE A 48 -15.79 -12.63 35.40
CA PHE A 48 -15.48 -11.88 34.19
C PHE A 48 -14.00 -11.46 34.14
N MET A 49 -13.53 -11.08 32.97
CA MET A 49 -12.18 -10.58 32.76
C MET A 49 -12.11 -9.06 32.87
N ARG A 50 -11.12 -8.58 33.61
CA ARG A 50 -10.76 -7.16 33.66
C ARG A 50 -9.41 -6.95 33.01
N TYR A 51 -9.32 -5.90 32.21
CA TYR A 51 -8.13 -5.53 31.45
C TYR A 51 -7.65 -4.14 31.83
N LYS A 52 -6.33 -3.95 31.84
CA LYS A 52 -5.71 -2.66 32.02
C LYS A 52 -4.48 -2.52 31.15
N TRP A 53 -4.29 -1.32 30.62
CA TRP A 53 -3.10 -0.90 29.91
C TRP A 53 -2.42 0.19 30.72
N TYR A 54 -1.11 0.07 30.88
CA TYR A 54 -0.29 1.07 31.53
C TYR A 54 0.81 1.55 30.60
N ARG A 55 1.18 2.82 30.74
CA ARG A 55 2.34 3.43 30.09
C ARG A 55 3.38 3.80 31.14
N ILE A 56 4.64 3.45 30.91
CA ILE A 56 5.74 3.87 31.78
C ILE A 56 6.02 5.36 31.57
N GLN A 57 6.01 6.15 32.64
CA GLN A 57 6.57 7.50 32.67
C GLN A 57 8.04 7.37 33.04
N SER A 58 8.92 7.48 32.04
CA SER A 58 10.34 7.67 32.28
C SER A 58 10.65 9.16 32.18
N ASP A 59 11.15 9.78 33.26
CA ASP A 59 11.67 11.16 33.25
C ASP A 59 12.86 11.34 32.29
N ARG A 60 13.40 10.24 31.76
CA ARG A 60 14.39 10.22 30.68
C ARG A 60 13.65 10.05 29.36
N ARG A 61 13.59 11.10 28.53
CA ARG A 61 13.34 10.92 27.09
C ARG A 61 14.46 10.04 26.55
N VAL A 62 14.20 8.75 26.37
CA VAL A 62 15.18 7.82 25.83
C VAL A 62 15.19 8.02 24.32
N ALA A 63 16.28 8.59 23.80
CA ALA A 63 16.52 8.62 22.37
C ALA A 63 16.57 7.17 21.86
N VAL A 64 15.89 6.88 20.75
CA VAL A 64 15.89 5.56 20.11
C VAL A 64 16.80 5.57 18.91
N CYS A 65 17.40 4.43 18.62
CA CYS A 65 18.28 4.29 17.47
C CYS A 65 17.50 4.41 16.16
N ASN A 66 18.00 5.21 15.22
CA ASN A 66 17.40 5.40 13.90
C ASN A 66 17.38 4.11 13.07
N VAL A 67 18.40 3.27 13.24
CA VAL A 67 18.55 2.00 12.50
C VAL A 67 17.81 0.86 13.21
N HIS A 68 17.75 0.92 14.55
CA HIS A 68 17.14 -0.11 15.39
C HIS A 68 16.12 0.57 16.34
N PRO A 69 14.91 0.89 15.88
CA PRO A 69 13.94 1.67 16.65
C PRO A 69 13.53 1.05 18.01
N THR A 70 13.80 -0.24 18.20
CA THR A 70 13.61 -0.98 19.45
C THR A 70 14.71 -0.74 20.49
N GLU A 71 15.89 -0.29 20.06
CA GLU A 71 17.07 -0.14 20.89
C GLU A 71 17.22 1.31 21.38
N GLN A 72 17.65 1.46 22.62
CA GLN A 72 18.05 2.75 23.15
C GLN A 72 19.29 3.26 22.41
N ALA A 73 19.24 4.51 21.94
CA ALA A 73 20.39 5.19 21.39
C ALA A 73 21.42 5.45 22.48
N THR A 74 22.65 5.06 22.21
CA THR A 74 23.82 5.35 23.05
C THR A 74 24.75 6.35 22.37
N ILE A 75 24.56 6.59 21.07
CA ILE A 75 25.38 7.46 20.22
C ILE A 75 24.48 8.44 19.48
N GLN A 76 24.96 9.67 19.32
CA GLN A 76 24.36 10.69 18.47
C GLN A 76 25.41 11.27 17.52
N CYS A 77 25.11 11.30 16.22
CA CYS A 77 25.97 11.89 15.22
C CYS A 77 25.88 13.42 15.26
N LEU A 78 26.97 14.08 15.65
CA LEU A 78 27.06 15.53 15.66
C LEU A 78 27.03 16.15 14.25
N GLY A 79 27.43 15.40 13.21
CA GLY A 79 27.34 15.84 11.82
C GLY A 79 25.90 16.11 11.40
N CYS A 80 24.99 15.19 11.72
CA CYS A 80 23.55 15.36 11.46
C CYS A 80 22.98 16.62 12.12
N LEU A 81 23.37 16.88 13.37
CA LEU A 81 22.93 18.06 14.11
C LEU A 81 23.43 19.35 13.44
N LYS A 82 24.70 19.39 13.04
CA LYS A 82 25.27 20.55 12.33
C LYS A 82 24.59 20.80 10.99
N SER A 83 24.23 19.73 10.28
CA SER A 83 23.54 19.80 8.98
C SER A 83 22.02 19.96 9.09
N LYS A 84 21.48 20.26 10.28
CA LYS A 84 20.02 20.42 10.55
C LYS A 84 19.16 19.23 10.08
N ILE A 85 19.74 18.04 10.00
CA ILE A 85 19.00 16.81 9.70
C ILE A 85 18.12 16.47 10.92
N PRO A 86 16.89 15.94 10.75
CA PRO A 86 16.00 15.62 11.86
C PRO A 86 16.71 14.84 12.96
N VAL A 87 16.61 15.31 14.20
CA VAL A 87 17.37 14.80 15.35
C VAL A 87 17.17 13.29 15.53
N ALA A 88 15.97 12.77 15.25
CA ALA A 88 15.69 11.33 15.27
C ALA A 88 16.64 10.51 14.38
N LYS A 89 17.05 11.04 13.22
CA LYS A 89 17.96 10.38 12.27
C LYS A 89 19.43 10.39 12.73
N SER A 90 19.76 11.15 13.78
CA SER A 90 21.12 11.27 14.30
C SER A 90 21.50 10.19 15.31
N TYR A 91 20.54 9.38 15.79
CA TYR A 91 20.73 8.48 16.91
C TYR A 91 21.07 7.04 16.50
N HIS A 92 21.98 6.40 17.24
CA HIS A 92 22.43 5.02 17.01
C HIS A 92 22.59 4.25 18.34
N CYS A 93 22.27 2.96 18.38
CA CYS A 93 22.32 2.15 19.61
C CYS A 93 23.72 1.65 19.98
N SER A 94 24.67 1.66 19.04
CA SER A 94 26.06 1.25 19.29
C SER A 94 27.01 1.81 18.23
N ALA A 95 28.33 1.78 18.53
CA ALA A 95 29.36 2.22 17.59
C ALA A 95 29.38 1.36 16.32
N LYS A 96 29.12 0.06 16.47
CA LYS A 96 28.96 -0.88 15.35
C LYS A 96 27.76 -0.49 14.47
N CYS A 97 26.59 -0.25 15.07
CA CYS A 97 25.40 0.22 14.34
C CYS A 97 25.67 1.52 13.57
N PHE A 98 26.38 2.48 14.17
CA PHE A 98 26.77 3.71 13.49
C PHE A 98 27.72 3.45 12.31
N SER A 99 28.74 2.63 12.51
CA SER A 99 29.72 2.27 11.47
C SER A 99 29.07 1.53 10.30
N ASP A 100 28.22 0.55 10.58
CA ASP A 100 27.54 -0.26 9.58
C ASP A 100 26.56 0.61 8.75
N ALA A 101 25.89 1.57 9.40
CA ALA A 101 24.98 2.51 8.73
C ALA A 101 25.69 3.71 8.07
N TRP A 102 27.01 3.87 8.20
CA TRP A 102 27.72 5.09 7.81
C TRP A 102 27.52 5.46 6.34
N GLN A 103 27.52 4.48 5.43
CA GLN A 103 27.33 4.74 4.01
C GLN A 103 25.99 5.42 3.71
N HIS A 104 24.92 5.06 4.44
CA HIS A 104 23.60 5.68 4.32
C HIS A 104 23.56 7.03 4.99
N HIS A 105 24.16 7.09 6.18
CA HIS A 105 24.20 8.28 7.01
C HIS A 105 24.98 9.41 6.32
N ARG A 106 26.04 9.09 5.57
CA ARG A 106 26.82 10.02 4.77
C ARG A 106 25.99 10.66 3.65
N VAL A 107 25.11 9.90 2.99
CA VAL A 107 24.22 10.44 1.93
C VAL A 107 23.25 11.49 2.49
N LEU A 108 22.78 11.33 3.73
CA LEU A 108 21.96 12.37 4.39
C LEU A 108 22.74 13.67 4.55
N HIS A 109 24.02 13.57 4.94
CA HIS A 109 24.90 14.74 5.05
C HIS A 109 25.15 15.38 3.67
N GLU A 110 25.44 14.58 2.65
CA GLU A 110 25.66 15.05 1.27
C GLU A 110 24.42 15.78 0.73
N ARG A 111 23.22 15.23 0.92
CA ARG A 111 21.96 15.89 0.52
C ARG A 111 21.72 17.19 1.27
N ALA A 112 21.97 17.21 2.57
CA ALA A 112 21.83 18.43 3.37
C ALA A 112 22.83 19.52 2.95
N LEU A 113 24.05 19.14 2.56
CA LEU A 113 25.05 20.06 2.01
C LEU A 113 24.64 20.59 0.63
N SER A 114 24.10 19.74 -0.26
CA SER A 114 23.58 20.19 -1.56
C SER A 114 22.44 21.19 -1.42
N ALA A 115 21.49 20.95 -0.50
CA ALA A 115 20.38 21.87 -0.24
C ALA A 115 20.85 23.23 0.33
N LEU A 116 21.97 23.26 1.06
CA LEU A 116 22.58 24.51 1.52
C LEU A 116 23.31 25.26 0.39
N ASN A 117 23.89 24.53 -0.58
CA ASN A 117 24.53 25.13 -1.74
C ASN A 117 23.51 25.66 -2.78
N GLU A 118 22.31 25.07 -2.86
CA GLU A 118 21.22 25.58 -3.69
C GLU A 118 20.64 26.89 -3.14
N ASN A 119 20.51 27.02 -1.81
CA ASN A 119 20.08 28.27 -1.16
C ASN A 119 21.21 29.30 -1.01
N GLY A 120 22.48 28.87 -1.07
CA GLY A 120 23.64 29.74 -0.94
C GLY A 120 23.89 30.66 -2.15
N ASN A 121 23.23 30.40 -3.28
CA ASN A 121 23.35 31.22 -4.49
C ASN A 121 22.26 32.30 -4.63
N GLU A 122 21.31 32.41 -3.71
CA GLU A 122 20.27 33.46 -3.73
C GLU A 122 20.50 34.58 -2.68
N GLU A 123 21.42 34.41 -1.72
CA GLU A 123 21.66 35.40 -0.65
C GLU A 123 22.88 36.32 -0.89
N GLU A 124 23.64 36.16 -1.98
CA GLU A 124 24.86 36.95 -2.24
C GLU A 124 24.62 38.34 -2.88
N GLU A 125 23.37 38.78 -3.07
CA GLU A 125 23.03 40.11 -3.60
C GLU A 125 22.35 41.07 -2.60
N LEU A 126 22.29 40.74 -1.31
CA LEU A 126 21.65 41.60 -0.32
C LEU A 126 22.40 41.61 1.02
N PHE A 127 23.57 42.27 1.06
CA PHE A 127 24.13 43.08 2.17
C PHE A 127 25.65 43.08 2.14
N GLY A 128 26.22 44.11 1.50
CA GLY A 128 27.64 44.43 1.61
C GLY A 128 27.99 45.13 2.92
N ARG A 129 29.22 44.83 3.39
CA ARG A 129 30.09 45.60 4.32
C ARG A 129 29.67 45.63 5.81
N PHE A 130 30.42 44.90 6.65
CA PHE A 130 31.46 45.45 7.54
C PHE A 130 32.31 44.31 8.11
N GLY A 131 33.59 44.60 8.36
CA GLY A 131 34.66 43.62 8.50
C GLY A 131 34.82 42.93 9.87
N SER A 132 35.43 41.75 9.78
CA SER A 132 36.64 41.30 10.49
C SER A 132 36.66 41.26 12.03
N GLY A 133 36.93 40.08 12.60
CA GLY A 133 37.56 39.98 13.91
C GLY A 133 37.38 38.67 14.69
N ASN A 134 38.41 37.83 14.62
CA ASN A 134 38.93 36.93 15.66
C ASN A 134 38.15 35.73 16.21
N ALA A 135 38.86 34.61 16.09
CA ALA A 135 38.79 33.40 16.89
C ALA A 135 38.89 33.64 18.40
N GLY A 136 38.18 32.82 19.17
CA GLY A 136 38.27 32.77 20.63
C GLY A 136 37.62 31.49 21.18
N VAL A 137 38.45 30.48 21.41
CA VAL A 137 38.16 29.24 22.15
C VAL A 137 37.98 29.57 23.63
N ILE A 138 36.86 29.20 24.29
CA ILE A 138 36.83 28.92 25.74
C ILE A 138 35.74 27.86 26.07
N ASN A 139 36.18 26.80 26.76
CA ASN A 139 35.39 25.81 27.52
C ASN A 139 34.93 26.40 28.87
N ALA A 140 33.71 26.09 29.35
CA ALA A 140 33.44 25.58 30.72
C ALA A 140 31.95 25.63 31.14
N SER A 141 31.44 24.45 31.50
CA SER A 141 30.60 24.08 32.65
C SER A 141 29.81 25.10 33.51
N LEU A 142 28.52 24.77 33.67
CA LEU A 142 27.71 24.60 34.91
C LEU A 142 27.43 25.76 35.90
N SER A 143 26.12 26.01 36.01
CA SER A 143 25.29 26.25 37.23
C SER A 143 25.35 27.57 38.02
N GLY A 144 24.16 28.12 38.32
CA GLY A 144 23.95 29.16 39.33
C GLY A 144 22.59 29.87 39.21
N SER A 145 21.81 29.87 40.29
CA SER A 145 20.37 30.20 40.38
C SER A 145 20.06 31.66 40.81
N THR A 146 18.75 32.03 40.76
CA THR A 146 18.04 33.18 41.41
C THR A 146 18.12 34.54 40.66
N SER A 147 17.12 35.43 40.56
CA SER A 147 15.69 35.51 40.95
C SER A 147 15.00 36.76 40.32
N SER A 148 13.72 36.63 39.95
CA SER A 148 12.59 37.60 40.02
C SER A 148 12.51 38.93 39.21
N ILE A 149 11.25 39.27 38.87
CA ILE A 149 10.60 40.49 38.31
C ILE A 149 10.29 40.37 36.80
N GLY A 150 9.08 40.49 36.25
CA GLY A 150 7.72 40.74 36.75
C GLY A 150 6.71 40.90 35.58
N GLN A 151 5.50 40.34 35.76
CA GLN A 151 4.15 40.71 35.23
C GLN A 151 3.85 40.92 33.72
N SER A 152 2.96 40.06 33.17
CA SER A 152 1.58 40.35 32.66
C SER A 152 1.17 39.24 31.66
N SER A 153 0.32 38.27 32.04
CA SER A 153 -1.16 38.22 31.99
C SER A 153 -1.78 37.94 30.61
N SER A 154 -2.15 36.68 30.36
CA SER A 154 -3.37 36.34 29.61
C SER A 154 -3.78 34.89 29.89
N ILE A 155 -5.00 34.80 30.43
CA ILE A 155 -5.73 33.61 30.87
C ILE A 155 -6.23 32.85 29.64
N ASN A 156 -6.09 31.52 29.62
CA ASN A 156 -7.05 30.65 28.95
C ASN A 156 -7.09 29.29 29.66
N ASN A 157 -8.23 29.04 30.32
CA ASN A 157 -8.57 27.80 30.99
C ASN A 157 -8.87 26.69 29.97
N GLY A 158 -8.12 25.60 30.03
CA GLY A 158 -8.52 24.28 29.50
C GLY A 158 -8.53 23.26 30.64
N PRO A 159 -9.41 22.25 30.64
CA PRO A 159 -9.57 21.36 31.78
C PRO A 159 -8.34 20.48 31.93
N THR A 160 -7.70 20.56 33.09
CA THR A 160 -6.60 19.68 33.48
C THR A 160 -7.18 18.29 33.78
N PRO A 161 -6.74 17.20 33.12
CA PRO A 161 -7.21 15.87 33.48
C PRO A 161 -6.60 15.47 34.82
N VAL A 162 -7.46 15.24 35.80
CA VAL A 162 -7.09 14.67 37.10
C VAL A 162 -6.97 13.16 36.91
N TYR A 163 -5.74 12.64 36.94
CA TYR A 163 -5.48 11.20 36.87
C TYR A 163 -5.42 10.59 38.28
N PRO A 164 -6.05 9.42 38.53
CA PRO A 164 -5.88 8.69 39.79
C PRO A 164 -4.47 8.08 39.85
N THR A 165 -3.71 8.41 40.89
CA THR A 165 -2.38 7.89 41.15
C THR A 165 -2.44 6.49 41.76
N GLY A 166 -1.97 5.47 41.02
CA GLY A 166 -1.61 4.16 41.56
C GLY A 166 -0.11 3.97 41.43
N THR A 167 0.66 4.17 42.50
CA THR A 167 2.12 4.05 42.50
C THR A 167 2.55 2.65 42.95
N ASP A 168 3.04 1.82 42.04
CA ASP A 168 3.87 0.65 42.40
C ASP A 168 5.31 1.12 42.64
N LYS A 169 5.63 1.43 43.90
CA LYS A 169 6.99 1.84 44.32
C LYS A 169 7.87 0.62 44.56
N ASN A 170 8.41 0.02 43.50
CA ASN A 170 9.53 -0.93 43.68
C ASN A 170 10.59 -0.97 42.55
N SER A 171 10.56 -0.07 41.55
CA SER A 171 11.61 0.02 40.52
C SER A 171 12.09 1.43 40.16
N GLY A 172 11.54 2.49 40.78
CA GLY A 172 11.79 3.88 40.36
C GLY A 172 11.10 4.27 39.04
N GLU A 173 10.32 3.37 38.46
CA GLU A 173 9.53 3.57 37.26
C GLU A 173 8.06 3.83 37.62
N THR A 174 7.48 4.92 37.13
CA THR A 174 6.08 5.25 37.41
C THR A 174 5.21 4.77 36.26
N TRP A 175 4.13 4.04 36.54
CA TRP A 175 3.20 3.51 35.53
C TRP A 175 1.85 4.24 35.61
N PHE A 176 1.30 4.63 34.45
CA PHE A 176 0.00 5.31 34.35
C PHE A 176 -0.98 4.48 33.56
N GLU A 177 -2.18 4.31 34.08
CA GLU A 177 -3.26 3.63 33.39
C GLU A 177 -3.70 4.46 32.16
N VAL A 178 -3.61 3.87 30.97
CA VAL A 178 -3.95 4.50 29.67
C VAL A 178 -5.13 3.81 28.98
N GLY A 179 -5.58 2.66 29.48
CA GLY A 179 -6.72 1.95 28.90
C GLY A 179 -7.29 0.87 29.82
N ARG A 180 -8.56 0.52 29.60
CA ARG A 180 -9.30 -0.55 30.34
C ARG A 180 -9.90 -1.62 29.43
N SER A 181 -9.67 -1.51 28.13
CA SER A 181 -10.15 -2.46 27.14
C SER A 181 -9.15 -3.60 26.99
N ARG A 182 -9.62 -4.74 26.47
CA ARG A 182 -8.73 -5.85 26.07
C ARG A 182 -7.73 -5.37 25.02
N THR A 183 -8.19 -4.58 24.06
CA THR A 183 -7.37 -3.99 23.00
C THR A 183 -6.87 -2.60 23.37
N PHE A 184 -5.79 -2.15 22.72
CA PHE A 184 -5.27 -0.80 22.85
C PHE A 184 -4.65 -0.32 21.55
N THR A 185 -4.96 0.90 21.13
CA THR A 185 -4.35 1.52 19.95
C THR A 185 -3.40 2.63 20.42
N PRO A 186 -2.07 2.45 20.27
CA PRO A 186 -1.10 3.46 20.68
C PRO A 186 -1.30 4.78 19.93
N THR A 187 -1.11 5.86 20.65
CA THR A 187 -1.21 7.25 20.18
C THR A 187 0.18 7.87 20.03
N ALA A 188 0.24 9.09 19.48
CA ALA A 188 1.50 9.83 19.38
C ALA A 188 2.15 10.09 20.76
N ASP A 189 1.34 10.23 21.82
CA ASP A 189 1.83 10.43 23.19
C ASP A 189 2.53 9.20 23.77
N ASP A 190 2.30 8.03 23.18
CA ASP A 190 2.89 6.78 23.64
C ASP A 190 4.26 6.51 23.01
N ILE A 191 4.66 7.28 21.97
CA ILE A 191 5.92 7.10 21.25
C ILE A 191 7.11 7.08 22.22
N GLY A 192 7.99 6.09 22.06
CA GLY A 192 9.16 5.88 22.88
C GLY A 192 8.89 5.27 24.25
N HIS A 193 7.61 5.05 24.62
CA HIS A 193 7.24 4.49 25.91
C HIS A 193 6.95 3.00 25.79
N VAL A 194 7.22 2.26 26.86
CA VAL A 194 6.79 0.85 26.98
C VAL A 194 5.38 0.81 27.51
N LEU A 195 4.56 -0.08 26.94
CA LEU A 195 3.22 -0.36 27.40
C LEU A 195 3.22 -1.68 28.19
N ARG A 196 2.42 -1.75 29.24
CA ARG A 196 2.17 -2.96 30.03
C ARG A 196 0.69 -3.32 29.93
N PHE A 197 0.40 -4.48 29.38
CA PHE A 197 -0.93 -5.07 29.42
C PHE A 197 -1.06 -5.93 30.67
N GLU A 198 -2.18 -5.81 31.36
CA GLU A 198 -2.53 -6.57 32.56
C GLU A 198 -3.94 -7.13 32.42
N CYS A 199 -4.12 -8.40 32.76
CA CYS A 199 -5.43 -9.04 32.79
C CYS A 199 -5.61 -9.89 34.05
N ILE A 200 -6.85 -9.93 34.54
CA ILE A 200 -7.20 -10.66 35.75
C ILE A 200 -8.67 -11.08 35.73
N ALA A 201 -8.97 -12.26 36.27
CA ALA A 201 -10.34 -12.70 36.48
C ALA A 201 -10.91 -12.05 37.75
N VAL A 202 -12.18 -11.67 37.71
CA VAL A 202 -12.87 -10.98 38.80
C VAL A 202 -14.21 -11.65 39.05
N ASP A 203 -14.52 -11.85 40.32
CA ASP A 203 -15.81 -12.33 40.79
C ASP A 203 -16.86 -11.22 40.68
N SER A 204 -17.99 -11.50 40.04
CA SER A 204 -19.02 -10.50 39.72
C SER A 204 -19.78 -10.01 40.94
N GLU A 205 -19.91 -10.83 41.98
CA GLU A 205 -20.66 -10.50 43.21
C GLU A 205 -19.79 -9.72 44.19
N THR A 206 -18.63 -10.29 44.53
CA THR A 206 -17.72 -9.73 45.54
C THR A 206 -16.81 -8.64 44.99
N ARG A 207 -16.74 -8.50 43.65
CA ARG A 207 -15.80 -7.63 42.92
C ARG A 207 -14.32 -7.89 43.25
N SER A 208 -14.05 -9.03 43.87
CA SER A 208 -12.72 -9.46 44.30
C SER A 208 -11.99 -10.15 43.15
N THR A 209 -10.68 -10.02 43.14
CA THR A 209 -9.82 -10.62 42.12
C THR A 209 -9.62 -12.10 42.37
N VAL A 210 -9.67 -12.90 41.31
CA VAL A 210 -9.47 -14.35 41.35
C VAL A 210 -8.04 -14.66 40.92
N GLY A 211 -7.16 -14.91 41.90
CA GLY A 211 -5.75 -15.15 41.66
C GLY A 211 -4.93 -13.87 41.45
N ALA A 212 -3.71 -14.02 40.94
CA ALA A 212 -2.80 -12.91 40.68
C ALA A 212 -3.01 -12.35 39.26
N PRO A 213 -2.82 -11.03 39.05
CA PRO A 213 -2.85 -10.45 37.71
C PRO A 213 -1.74 -11.04 36.85
N THR A 214 -2.05 -11.30 35.57
CA THR A 214 -1.05 -11.69 34.57
C THR A 214 -0.74 -10.46 33.72
N SER A 215 0.54 -10.10 33.60
CA SER A 215 0.98 -8.94 32.83
C SER A 215 2.07 -9.28 31.81
N ILE A 216 2.08 -8.54 30.70
CA ILE A 216 3.12 -8.59 29.65
C ILE A 216 3.47 -7.17 29.21
N MET A 217 4.72 -6.96 28.82
CA MET A 217 5.22 -5.65 28.36
C MET A 217 5.51 -5.68 26.87
N THR A 218 5.33 -4.53 26.23
CA THR A 218 5.75 -4.31 24.84
C THR A 218 7.20 -3.85 24.78
N SER A 219 7.77 -3.78 23.58
CA SER A 219 8.86 -2.86 23.24
C SER A 219 8.37 -1.41 23.27
N ARG A 220 9.27 -0.45 23.02
CA ARG A 220 8.88 0.97 22.92
C ARG A 220 7.97 1.19 21.71
N VAL A 221 6.93 2.01 21.88
CA VAL A 221 6.07 2.42 20.77
C VAL A 221 6.87 3.21 19.75
N ILE A 222 6.72 2.88 18.49
CA ILE A 222 7.36 3.59 17.38
C ILE A 222 6.31 4.29 16.50
N PRO A 223 6.65 5.43 15.88
CA PRO A 223 5.80 6.01 14.86
C PRO A 223 5.65 5.01 13.69
N ALA A 224 4.51 5.05 13.00
CA ALA A 224 4.35 4.28 11.78
C ALA A 224 5.39 4.76 10.73
N PRO A 225 6.26 3.87 10.22
CA PRO A 225 7.08 4.20 9.06
C PRO A 225 6.21 4.76 7.94
N THR A 226 6.73 5.77 7.25
CA THR A 226 6.05 6.38 6.11
C THR A 226 7.01 6.34 4.92
N PRO A 227 6.63 5.68 3.82
CA PRO A 227 7.46 5.69 2.63
C PRO A 227 7.57 7.13 2.11
N THR A 228 8.66 7.40 1.39
CA THR A 228 8.79 8.70 0.71
C THR A 228 7.65 8.85 -0.30
N PRO A 229 6.88 9.96 -0.27
CA PRO A 229 5.78 10.15 -1.20
C PRO A 229 6.26 10.12 -2.65
N ARG A 230 5.55 9.35 -3.49
CA ARG A 230 5.82 9.27 -4.92
C ARG A 230 5.11 10.38 -5.70
N ARG A 231 5.75 10.89 -6.75
CA ARG A 231 5.25 11.99 -7.58
C ARG A 231 4.80 11.53 -8.96
N LEU A 232 3.78 12.20 -9.51
CA LEU A 232 3.40 12.07 -10.92
C LEU A 232 4.42 12.82 -11.78
N ILE A 233 5.03 12.12 -12.72
CA ILE A 233 6.00 12.64 -13.68
C ILE A 233 5.28 12.88 -15.00
N PRO A 234 5.23 14.14 -15.51
CA PRO A 234 4.65 14.43 -16.81
C PRO A 234 5.38 13.69 -17.93
N VAL A 235 4.62 13.11 -18.85
CA VAL A 235 5.13 12.38 -20.03
C VAL A 235 4.54 12.91 -21.34
N ASN A 236 4.02 14.13 -21.34
CA ASN A 236 3.53 14.79 -22.54
C ASN A 236 4.09 16.21 -22.59
N SER A 237 5.06 16.46 -23.49
CA SER A 237 5.83 17.71 -23.56
C SER A 237 5.27 18.75 -24.54
N ALA A 238 4.01 18.63 -24.96
CA ALA A 238 3.41 19.64 -25.84
C ALA A 238 3.33 21.05 -25.19
N ASP A 239 3.41 21.13 -23.86
CA ASP A 239 3.24 22.40 -23.11
C ASP A 239 4.53 22.93 -22.45
N VAL A 240 5.69 22.28 -22.61
CA VAL A 240 6.93 22.66 -21.86
C VAL A 240 7.88 23.55 -22.67
N MET A 241 7.61 23.80 -23.96
CA MET A 241 8.35 24.80 -24.74
C MET A 241 7.41 25.80 -25.42
N GLY A 242 7.07 26.85 -24.68
CA GLY A 242 6.67 28.14 -25.23
C GLY A 242 5.20 28.28 -25.62
N HIS A 243 4.37 28.74 -24.69
CA HIS A 243 3.41 29.79 -25.01
C HIS A 243 2.99 30.54 -23.74
N PHE A 244 3.50 31.77 -23.59
CA PHE A 244 2.73 32.83 -22.94
C PHE A 244 1.43 33.00 -23.75
N ASP A 245 0.30 32.96 -23.06
CA ASP A 245 -1.05 33.40 -23.45
C ASP A 245 -1.32 33.62 -24.95
N LEU A 246 -1.85 32.61 -25.67
CA LEU A 246 -2.91 32.78 -26.67
C LEU A 246 -3.37 31.42 -27.25
N ASP A 247 -4.22 30.68 -26.55
CA ASP A 247 -5.33 29.90 -27.17
C ASP A 247 -6.11 29.13 -26.10
N ASN A 248 -6.98 29.86 -25.41
CA ASN A 248 -8.02 29.35 -24.52
C ASN A 248 -9.18 28.67 -25.33
N ARG A 249 -8.86 27.92 -26.40
CA ARG A 249 -9.83 27.36 -27.36
C ARG A 249 -9.52 25.95 -27.88
N THR A 250 -8.75 25.14 -27.16
CA THR A 250 -8.65 23.68 -27.39
C THR A 250 -9.32 22.90 -26.25
N SER A 251 -10.66 22.91 -26.31
CA SER A 251 -11.65 22.05 -25.63
C SER A 251 -11.36 21.56 -24.20
N SER A 252 -12.23 21.97 -23.29
CA SER A 252 -12.44 21.57 -21.90
C SER A 252 -12.70 20.06 -21.65
N PHE A 253 -11.81 19.16 -22.07
CA PHE A 253 -11.85 17.75 -21.63
C PHE A 253 -10.95 17.60 -20.40
N GLY A 254 -11.56 17.37 -19.23
CA GLY A 254 -10.83 17.16 -17.98
C GLY A 254 -9.93 15.92 -18.02
N THR A 255 -8.83 15.95 -17.28
CA THR A 255 -7.99 14.78 -17.02
C THR A 255 -8.58 13.92 -15.90
N PHE A 256 -8.19 12.65 -15.86
CA PHE A 256 -8.53 11.76 -14.76
C PHE A 256 -7.41 10.75 -14.49
N THR A 257 -7.32 10.28 -13.25
CA THR A 257 -6.25 9.37 -12.82
C THR A 257 -6.75 7.95 -12.54
N VAL A 258 -5.92 6.96 -12.81
CA VAL A 258 -6.23 5.54 -12.65
C VAL A 258 -5.10 4.84 -11.90
N LEU A 259 -5.40 4.29 -10.73
CA LEU A 259 -4.51 3.48 -9.90
C LEU A 259 -4.76 1.99 -10.17
N SER A 260 -3.70 1.20 -10.35
CA SER A 260 -3.74 -0.27 -10.34
C SER A 260 -2.78 -0.77 -9.27
N TYR A 261 -3.27 -1.62 -8.36
CA TYR A 261 -2.45 -2.07 -7.24
C TYR A 261 -2.88 -3.44 -6.67
N ASN A 262 -1.98 -4.42 -6.72
CA ASN A 262 -2.12 -5.65 -5.94
C ASN A 262 -1.72 -5.35 -4.49
N ILE A 263 -2.66 -5.53 -3.55
CA ILE A 263 -2.48 -5.11 -2.15
C ILE A 263 -2.03 -6.23 -1.21
N LEU A 264 -1.68 -7.40 -1.75
CA LEU A 264 -1.28 -8.59 -0.99
C LEU A 264 -2.33 -9.05 0.03
N ALA A 265 -3.12 -10.07 -0.32
CA ALA A 265 -4.14 -10.60 0.59
C ALA A 265 -3.50 -11.10 1.90
N ASP A 266 -4.18 -10.93 3.03
CA ASP A 266 -3.64 -11.36 4.33
C ASP A 266 -3.42 -12.87 4.43
N THR A 267 -4.21 -13.65 3.71
CA THR A 267 -3.98 -15.10 3.58
C THR A 267 -2.65 -15.47 2.94
N TYR A 268 -2.03 -14.55 2.18
CA TYR A 268 -0.77 -14.78 1.49
C TYR A 268 0.42 -14.11 2.20
N ALA A 269 0.17 -13.10 3.04
CA ALA A 269 1.17 -12.37 3.83
C ALA A 269 1.77 -13.19 5.00
N THR A 270 2.25 -14.40 4.73
CA THR A 270 2.77 -15.33 5.75
C THR A 270 4.23 -15.06 6.09
N SER A 271 4.62 -15.36 7.34
CA SER A 271 6.02 -15.23 7.78
C SER A 271 6.97 -16.21 7.09
N ASP A 272 6.46 -17.32 6.54
CA ASP A 272 7.28 -18.27 5.79
C ASP A 272 7.71 -17.66 4.44
N THR A 273 6.75 -17.13 3.68
CA THR A 273 7.00 -16.46 2.39
C THR A 273 7.80 -15.18 2.57
N TYR A 274 7.46 -14.37 3.58
CA TYR A 274 8.04 -13.04 3.80
C TYR A 274 8.90 -12.99 5.07
N SER A 275 9.75 -14.01 5.28
CA SER A 275 10.60 -14.15 6.48
C SER A 275 11.58 -13.00 6.74
N TYR A 276 11.81 -12.14 5.74
CA TYR A 276 12.60 -10.89 5.88
C TYR A 276 11.79 -9.72 6.44
N CYS A 277 10.47 -9.75 6.32
CA CYS A 277 9.62 -8.66 6.78
C CYS A 277 9.21 -8.91 8.24
N PRO A 278 9.37 -7.92 9.14
CA PRO A 278 8.94 -8.08 10.52
C PRO A 278 7.46 -8.45 10.62
N THR A 279 7.12 -9.38 11.52
CA THR A 279 5.74 -9.91 11.66
C THR A 279 4.71 -8.81 11.94
N TRP A 280 5.12 -7.75 12.64
CA TRP A 280 4.27 -6.58 12.89
C TRP A 280 3.96 -5.78 11.62
N ALA A 281 4.91 -5.68 10.69
CA ALA A 281 4.76 -5.01 9.41
C ALA A 281 3.96 -5.87 8.40
N LEU A 282 4.03 -7.19 8.54
CA LEU A 282 3.18 -8.13 7.79
C LEU A 282 1.74 -8.16 8.29
N SER A 283 1.50 -7.84 9.56
CA SER A 283 0.18 -7.95 10.17
C SER A 283 -0.86 -7.08 9.46
N TRP A 284 -2.05 -7.64 9.21
CA TRP A 284 -3.14 -6.90 8.58
C TRP A 284 -3.50 -5.56 9.24
N PRO A 285 -3.59 -5.44 10.58
CA PRO A 285 -3.92 -4.17 11.22
C PRO A 285 -2.95 -3.03 10.85
N TYR A 286 -1.66 -3.35 10.68
CA TYR A 286 -0.65 -2.41 10.22
C TYR A 286 -0.81 -2.14 8.72
N ARG A 287 -0.78 -3.20 7.90
CA ARG A 287 -0.80 -3.08 6.44
C ARG A 287 -2.03 -2.32 5.94
N ARG A 288 -3.22 -2.61 6.45
CA ARG A 288 -4.47 -1.97 6.01
C ARG A 288 -4.44 -0.45 6.18
N GLN A 289 -3.87 0.04 7.28
CA GLN A 289 -3.78 1.49 7.55
C GLN A 289 -2.76 2.16 6.64
N ASN A 290 -1.62 1.51 6.39
CA ASN A 290 -0.61 2.04 5.50
C ASN A 290 -1.09 2.01 4.03
N LEU A 291 -1.70 0.91 3.58
CA LEU A 291 -2.33 0.77 2.26
C LEU A 291 -3.40 1.85 2.05
N LEU A 292 -4.29 2.07 3.02
CA LEU A 292 -5.33 3.10 2.92
C LEU A 292 -4.71 4.49 2.80
N ARG A 293 -3.70 4.81 3.62
CA ARG A 293 -2.99 6.09 3.56
C ARG A 293 -2.31 6.31 2.21
N GLU A 294 -1.65 5.29 1.68
CA GLU A 294 -1.02 5.32 0.37
C GLU A 294 -2.05 5.55 -0.75
N ILE A 295 -3.11 4.74 -0.79
CA ILE A 295 -4.17 4.80 -1.82
C ILE A 295 -4.85 6.18 -1.82
N ILE A 296 -5.20 6.72 -0.64
CA ILE A 296 -5.82 8.05 -0.52
C ILE A 296 -4.82 9.14 -0.92
N GLY A 297 -3.55 9.01 -0.54
CA GLY A 297 -2.49 9.98 -0.85
C GLY A 297 -2.25 10.17 -2.35
N TYR A 298 -2.56 9.18 -3.18
CA TYR A 298 -2.49 9.31 -4.64
C TYR A 298 -3.65 10.10 -5.26
N HIS A 299 -4.74 10.32 -4.53
CA HIS A 299 -5.93 11.05 -5.03
C HIS A 299 -6.44 10.54 -6.39
N ALA A 300 -6.38 9.22 -6.62
CA ALA A 300 -6.75 8.60 -7.90
C ALA A 300 -8.26 8.70 -8.17
N ASP A 301 -8.69 9.01 -9.38
CA ASP A 301 -10.14 9.10 -9.65
C ASP A 301 -10.80 7.73 -9.82
N ILE A 302 -10.03 6.75 -10.30
CA ILE A 302 -10.40 5.34 -10.42
C ILE A 302 -9.30 4.50 -9.76
N ILE A 303 -9.67 3.53 -8.94
CA ILE A 303 -8.75 2.64 -8.22
C ILE A 303 -9.12 1.18 -8.54
N CYS A 304 -8.19 0.44 -9.10
CA CYS A 304 -8.28 -0.99 -9.39
C CYS A 304 -7.37 -1.77 -8.44
N LEU A 305 -7.96 -2.46 -7.46
CA LEU A 305 -7.22 -3.29 -6.51
C LEU A 305 -7.36 -4.77 -6.84
N GLN A 306 -6.27 -5.53 -6.68
CA GLN A 306 -6.24 -6.99 -6.72
C GLN A 306 -5.92 -7.55 -5.33
N GLU A 307 -6.24 -8.82 -5.10
CA GLU A 307 -6.04 -9.50 -3.81
C GLU A 307 -6.80 -8.88 -2.62
N VAL A 308 -7.98 -8.32 -2.89
CA VAL A 308 -8.83 -7.76 -1.83
C VAL A 308 -9.70 -8.86 -1.23
N GLN A 309 -9.45 -9.23 0.02
CA GLN A 309 -10.28 -10.20 0.76
C GLN A 309 -11.69 -9.69 1.02
N ASN A 310 -12.69 -10.58 0.97
CA ASN A 310 -14.10 -10.21 1.09
C ASN A 310 -14.42 -9.46 2.39
N ASN A 311 -14.00 -10.00 3.54
CA ASN A 311 -14.16 -9.32 4.83
C ASN A 311 -13.46 -7.96 4.86
N HIS A 312 -12.25 -7.86 4.31
CA HIS A 312 -11.49 -6.60 4.28
C HIS A 312 -12.12 -5.55 3.35
N PHE A 313 -12.77 -5.99 2.27
CA PHE A 313 -13.55 -5.11 1.43
C PHE A 313 -14.75 -4.54 2.20
N GLU A 314 -15.57 -5.40 2.80
CA GLU A 314 -16.83 -5.04 3.46
C GLU A 314 -16.60 -4.21 4.74
N GLU A 315 -15.63 -4.61 5.56
CA GLU A 315 -15.41 -4.03 6.89
C GLU A 315 -14.47 -2.83 6.89
N PHE A 316 -13.62 -2.69 5.86
CA PHE A 316 -12.55 -1.68 5.85
C PHE A 316 -12.51 -0.85 4.57
N PHE A 317 -12.15 -1.41 3.41
CA PHE A 317 -11.90 -0.58 2.23
C PHE A 317 -13.15 0.14 1.70
N ALA A 318 -14.29 -0.55 1.63
CA ALA A 318 -15.53 0.07 1.17
C ALA A 318 -16.00 1.22 2.08
N PRO A 319 -16.13 1.03 3.42
CA PRO A 319 -16.54 2.13 4.30
C PRO A 319 -15.51 3.24 4.42
N GLU A 320 -14.20 2.94 4.41
CA GLU A 320 -13.18 4.00 4.49
C GLU A 320 -13.12 4.82 3.20
N LEU A 321 -13.08 4.20 2.01
CA LEU A 321 -13.06 4.95 0.75
C LEU A 321 -14.40 5.65 0.46
N ASP A 322 -15.52 5.17 1.00
CA ASP A 322 -16.80 5.87 0.95
C ASP A 322 -16.71 7.27 1.57
N LYS A 323 -16.04 7.41 2.72
CA LYS A 323 -15.79 8.70 3.40
C LYS A 323 -14.99 9.67 2.53
N HIS A 324 -14.19 9.14 1.60
CA HIS A 324 -13.41 9.91 0.62
C HIS A 324 -14.13 10.12 -0.73
N GLY A 325 -15.43 9.81 -0.81
CA GLY A 325 -16.28 10.09 -1.98
C GLY A 325 -16.25 9.01 -3.07
N TYR A 326 -15.71 7.83 -2.79
CA TYR A 326 -15.65 6.73 -3.76
C TYR A 326 -16.87 5.83 -3.69
N GLN A 327 -17.37 5.44 -4.85
CA GLN A 327 -18.26 4.28 -5.00
C GLN A 327 -17.43 3.05 -5.35
N ALA A 328 -17.82 1.89 -4.84
CA ALA A 328 -17.07 0.64 -4.97
C ALA A 328 -17.85 -0.42 -5.75
N LEU A 329 -17.13 -1.23 -6.54
CA LEU A 329 -17.59 -2.50 -7.10
C LEU A 329 -16.59 -3.59 -6.70
N PHE A 330 -17.09 -4.76 -6.35
CA PHE A 330 -16.24 -5.88 -5.94
C PHE A 330 -16.68 -7.18 -6.60
N LYS A 331 -15.72 -8.03 -6.90
CA LYS A 331 -15.93 -9.42 -7.32
C LYS A 331 -14.87 -10.30 -6.66
N LYS A 332 -15.32 -11.15 -5.74
CA LYS A 332 -14.51 -12.25 -5.19
C LYS A 332 -14.30 -13.37 -6.21
N ARG A 333 -13.26 -14.17 -6.01
CA ARG A 333 -12.98 -15.41 -6.73
C ARG A 333 -14.11 -16.45 -6.56
N THR A 334 -14.16 -17.43 -7.46
CA THR A 334 -15.28 -18.40 -7.62
C THR A 334 -15.30 -19.54 -6.61
N THR A 335 -14.29 -19.66 -5.74
CA THR A 335 -14.25 -20.58 -4.61
C THR A 335 -14.28 -22.08 -4.96
N GLU A 336 -13.95 -22.46 -6.20
CA GLU A 336 -13.97 -23.88 -6.65
C GLU A 336 -12.66 -24.61 -6.35
N VAL A 337 -11.56 -23.87 -6.23
CA VAL A 337 -10.22 -24.34 -5.86
C VAL A 337 -9.86 -23.92 -4.44
N TYR A 338 -10.44 -22.81 -3.95
CA TYR A 338 -10.14 -22.28 -2.63
C TYR A 338 -10.67 -23.17 -1.50
N THR A 339 -9.79 -23.59 -0.60
CA THR A 339 -10.09 -24.48 0.54
C THR A 339 -10.10 -23.78 1.91
N GLY A 340 -9.91 -22.45 1.96
CA GLY A 340 -9.88 -21.67 3.20
C GLY A 340 -11.26 -21.15 3.64
N ASN A 341 -11.26 -20.19 4.58
CA ASN A 341 -12.50 -19.53 5.02
C ASN A 341 -13.13 -18.71 3.88
N LEU A 342 -14.42 -18.91 3.61
CA LEU A 342 -15.16 -18.20 2.56
C LEU A 342 -15.08 -16.66 2.69
N GLN A 343 -14.90 -16.14 3.90
CA GLN A 343 -14.75 -14.71 4.17
C GLN A 343 -13.36 -14.16 3.83
N SER A 344 -12.32 -15.01 3.80
CA SER A 344 -10.94 -14.61 3.49
C SER A 344 -10.59 -14.80 2.00
N ILE A 345 -11.58 -15.09 1.17
CA ILE A 345 -11.40 -15.21 -0.28
C ILE A 345 -11.15 -13.83 -0.87
N ASP A 346 -10.06 -13.71 -1.62
CA ASP A 346 -9.68 -12.49 -2.30
C ASP A 346 -10.42 -12.30 -3.63
N GLY A 347 -10.22 -11.13 -4.23
CA GLY A 347 -10.86 -10.73 -5.46
C GLY A 347 -10.34 -9.41 -5.99
N CYS A 348 -11.07 -8.87 -6.96
CA CYS A 348 -10.79 -7.56 -7.54
C CYS A 348 -11.83 -6.53 -7.10
N ALA A 349 -11.36 -5.35 -6.70
CA ALA A 349 -12.21 -4.20 -6.36
C ALA A 349 -11.93 -3.03 -7.31
N THR A 350 -12.97 -2.34 -7.76
CA THR A 350 -12.86 -1.11 -8.54
C THR A 350 -13.61 0.00 -7.81
N PHE A 351 -12.88 1.02 -7.37
CA PHE A 351 -13.44 2.22 -6.78
C PHE A 351 -13.37 3.38 -7.77
N PHE A 352 -14.34 4.30 -7.72
CA PHE A 352 -14.32 5.50 -8.55
C PHE A 352 -15.03 6.65 -7.85
N ARG A 353 -14.53 7.86 -8.09
CA ARG A 353 -15.05 9.10 -7.50
C ARG A 353 -16.46 9.41 -7.99
N ARG A 354 -17.42 9.56 -7.06
CA ARG A 354 -18.84 9.82 -7.38
C ARG A 354 -19.09 11.16 -8.06
N ASP A 355 -18.24 12.14 -7.80
CA ASP A 355 -18.32 13.47 -8.40
C ASP A 355 -17.81 13.49 -9.84
N LYS A 356 -16.90 12.58 -10.22
CA LYS A 356 -16.36 12.48 -11.58
C LYS A 356 -16.99 11.38 -12.44
N PHE A 357 -17.48 10.30 -11.83
CA PHE A 357 -18.01 9.15 -12.55
C PHE A 357 -19.33 8.65 -11.97
N SER A 358 -20.17 8.09 -12.83
CA SER A 358 -21.32 7.26 -12.44
C SER A 358 -21.22 5.88 -13.03
N HIS A 359 -21.62 4.87 -12.25
CA HIS A 359 -21.72 3.50 -12.74
C HIS A 359 -22.82 3.36 -13.78
N VAL A 360 -22.50 2.70 -14.91
CA VAL A 360 -23.48 2.36 -15.96
C VAL A 360 -23.73 0.87 -16.00
N LYS A 361 -22.66 0.07 -16.03
CA LYS A 361 -22.78 -1.38 -16.15
C LYS A 361 -21.59 -2.09 -15.52
N LYS A 362 -21.87 -3.24 -14.90
CA LYS A 362 -20.88 -4.17 -14.35
C LYS A 362 -20.93 -5.45 -15.16
N TYR A 363 -19.77 -5.96 -15.56
CA TYR A 363 -19.61 -7.31 -16.08
C TYR A 363 -18.62 -8.06 -15.21
N GLU A 364 -18.92 -9.33 -14.95
CA GLU A 364 -18.07 -10.23 -14.18
C GLU A 364 -17.66 -11.38 -15.10
N VAL A 365 -16.35 -11.56 -15.29
CA VAL A 365 -15.80 -12.69 -16.02
C VAL A 365 -15.34 -13.71 -14.99
N GLU A 366 -15.89 -14.91 -15.07
CA GLU A 366 -15.44 -16.05 -14.28
C GLU A 366 -14.77 -17.05 -15.22
N PHE A 367 -13.44 -17.16 -15.15
CA PHE A 367 -12.70 -18.00 -16.09
C PHE A 367 -13.04 -19.48 -15.92
N ASN A 368 -13.48 -19.92 -14.74
CA ASN A 368 -13.96 -21.29 -14.53
C ASN A 368 -15.23 -21.59 -15.34
N LYS A 369 -16.21 -20.67 -15.40
CA LYS A 369 -17.40 -20.83 -16.25
C LYS A 369 -17.03 -20.86 -17.74
N ALA A 370 -16.06 -20.05 -18.15
CA ALA A 370 -15.52 -20.09 -19.50
C ALA A 370 -14.80 -21.43 -19.78
N ALA A 371 -14.09 -21.99 -18.80
CA ALA A 371 -13.39 -23.27 -18.90
C ALA A 371 -14.36 -24.44 -19.01
N GLN A 372 -15.45 -24.41 -18.25
CA GLN A 372 -16.54 -25.40 -18.36
C GLN A 372 -17.16 -25.35 -19.76
N SER A 373 -17.51 -24.16 -20.24
CA SER A 373 -18.09 -23.96 -21.58
C SER A 373 -17.14 -24.45 -22.70
N LEU A 374 -15.85 -24.16 -22.58
CA LEU A 374 -14.83 -24.65 -23.51
C LEU A 374 -14.73 -26.18 -23.46
N THR A 375 -14.66 -26.75 -22.26
CA THR A 375 -14.55 -28.19 -22.06
C THR A 375 -15.74 -28.94 -22.65
N ASP A 376 -16.95 -28.42 -22.48
CA ASP A 376 -18.15 -29.02 -23.05
C ASP A 376 -18.21 -28.91 -24.57
N ALA A 377 -17.66 -27.83 -25.14
CA ALA A 377 -17.69 -27.55 -26.57
C ALA A 377 -16.62 -28.31 -27.38
N ILE A 378 -15.39 -28.43 -26.88
CA ILE A 378 -14.26 -28.92 -27.67
C ILE A 378 -13.52 -30.13 -27.08
N ILE A 379 -13.68 -30.44 -25.79
CA ILE A 379 -12.93 -31.53 -25.13
C ILE A 379 -13.76 -32.82 -25.11
N PRO A 380 -13.20 -33.96 -25.56
CA PRO A 380 -13.86 -35.26 -25.48
C PRO A 380 -14.27 -35.61 -24.04
N VAL A 381 -15.44 -36.24 -23.88
CA VAL A 381 -16.03 -36.60 -22.57
C VAL A 381 -15.04 -37.33 -21.66
N THR A 382 -14.23 -38.23 -22.23
CA THR A 382 -13.21 -39.02 -21.51
C THR A 382 -12.10 -38.18 -20.88
N GLN A 383 -11.82 -36.99 -21.40
CA GLN A 383 -10.75 -36.10 -20.94
C GLN A 383 -11.25 -34.91 -20.11
N ARG A 384 -12.57 -34.70 -20.02
CA ARG A 384 -13.15 -33.51 -19.37
C ARG A 384 -12.68 -33.32 -17.93
N LYS A 385 -12.63 -34.39 -17.14
CA LYS A 385 -12.17 -34.30 -15.74
C LYS A 385 -10.73 -33.78 -15.64
N VAL A 386 -9.83 -34.31 -16.47
CA VAL A 386 -8.42 -33.89 -16.51
C VAL A 386 -8.29 -32.45 -17.02
N ALA A 387 -9.05 -32.09 -18.04
CA ALA A 387 -9.07 -30.73 -18.59
C ALA A 387 -9.55 -29.71 -17.54
N LEU A 388 -10.63 -29.99 -16.83
CA LEU A 388 -11.16 -29.10 -15.79
C LEU A 388 -10.17 -28.93 -14.63
N THR A 389 -9.52 -29.98 -14.16
CA THR A 389 -8.45 -29.87 -13.14
C THR A 389 -7.33 -28.94 -13.60
N ARG A 390 -6.98 -28.96 -14.90
CA ARG A 390 -5.97 -28.06 -15.47
C ARG A 390 -6.47 -26.62 -15.60
N LEU A 391 -7.71 -26.41 -16.07
CA LEU A 391 -8.25 -25.09 -16.45
C LEU A 391 -8.86 -24.28 -15.30
N ILE A 392 -9.49 -24.94 -14.33
CA ILE A 392 -10.15 -24.28 -13.20
C ILE A 392 -9.06 -23.73 -12.26
N LYS A 393 -9.05 -22.41 -12.09
CA LYS A 393 -8.02 -21.66 -11.32
C LYS A 393 -8.59 -20.54 -10.46
N ASP A 394 -9.91 -20.37 -10.43
CA ASP A 394 -10.62 -19.35 -9.65
C ASP A 394 -10.30 -17.89 -10.00
N ASN A 395 -9.59 -17.64 -11.10
CA ASN A 395 -9.34 -16.28 -11.59
C ASN A 395 -10.65 -15.62 -12.04
N ILE A 396 -10.74 -14.31 -11.85
CA ILE A 396 -11.87 -13.48 -12.26
C ILE A 396 -11.39 -12.19 -12.92
N ALA A 397 -12.25 -11.55 -13.69
CA ALA A 397 -12.09 -10.15 -14.08
C ALA A 397 -13.36 -9.36 -13.76
N LEU A 398 -13.18 -8.15 -13.22
CA LEU A 398 -14.22 -7.17 -12.94
C LEU A 398 -14.16 -6.07 -13.98
N ILE A 399 -15.23 -5.88 -14.74
CA ILE A 399 -15.30 -4.85 -15.79
C ILE A 399 -16.41 -3.86 -15.43
N ALA A 400 -16.06 -2.59 -15.31
CA ALA A 400 -16.97 -1.49 -15.05
C ALA A 400 -17.06 -0.56 -16.26
N VAL A 401 -18.28 -0.31 -16.74
CA VAL A 401 -18.56 0.79 -17.66
C VAL A 401 -19.02 1.97 -16.82
N LEU A 402 -18.25 3.05 -16.89
CA LEU A 402 -18.47 4.30 -16.16
C LEU A 402 -18.86 5.40 -17.14
N GLU A 403 -19.66 6.34 -16.67
CA GLU A 403 -20.00 7.58 -17.36
C GLU A 403 -19.26 8.73 -16.69
N ALA A 404 -18.42 9.43 -17.45
CA ALA A 404 -17.70 10.60 -17.00
C ALA A 404 -18.65 11.80 -16.90
N LYS A 405 -18.55 12.52 -15.79
CA LYS A 405 -19.33 13.73 -15.50
C LYS A 405 -18.57 15.02 -15.83
N PHE A 406 -17.27 14.93 -16.08
CA PHE A 406 -16.42 16.04 -16.50
C PHE A 406 -16.45 16.17 -18.03
N GLY A 407 -16.52 17.40 -18.55
CA GLY A 407 -16.57 17.68 -19.99
C GLY A 407 -17.95 18.02 -20.57
N SER A 408 -19.03 18.01 -19.76
CA SER A 408 -20.41 18.27 -20.22
C SER A 408 -20.84 19.75 -20.25
N HIS A 409 -19.92 20.71 -20.04
CA HIS A 409 -20.25 22.14 -19.91
C HIS A 409 -20.05 23.00 -21.17
N GLY A 410 -19.72 22.40 -22.33
CA GLY A 410 -19.68 23.10 -23.62
C GLY A 410 -20.97 22.92 -24.42
N THR A 411 -21.60 24.01 -24.80
CA THR A 411 -22.90 24.15 -25.49
C THR A 411 -22.96 23.62 -26.93
N GLU A 412 -22.52 22.37 -27.19
CA GLU A 412 -22.77 21.68 -28.46
C GLU A 412 -23.12 20.19 -28.21
N ASN A 413 -24.42 19.90 -28.15
CA ASN A 413 -25.08 18.59 -27.97
C ASN A 413 -25.06 17.96 -26.56
N PRO A 414 -26.10 18.21 -25.73
CA PRO A 414 -26.33 17.55 -24.43
C PRO A 414 -26.66 16.04 -24.50
N SER A 415 -26.40 15.37 -25.63
CA SER A 415 -26.94 14.04 -25.95
C SER A 415 -25.91 12.90 -25.98
N LYS A 416 -24.61 13.15 -25.81
CA LYS A 416 -23.60 12.08 -25.90
C LYS A 416 -22.92 11.82 -24.56
N ARG A 417 -23.32 10.71 -23.93
CA ARG A 417 -22.71 10.15 -22.71
C ARG A 417 -21.23 9.84 -22.98
N GLN A 418 -20.33 10.37 -22.16
CA GLN A 418 -18.92 10.03 -22.25
C GLN A 418 -18.66 8.78 -21.41
N LEU A 419 -18.57 7.64 -22.08
CA LEU A 419 -18.35 6.35 -21.42
C LEU A 419 -16.86 6.01 -21.34
N LEU A 420 -16.49 5.24 -20.32
CA LEU A 420 -15.16 4.67 -20.11
C LEU A 420 -15.33 3.23 -19.61
N CYS A 421 -14.62 2.28 -20.21
CA CYS A 421 -14.62 0.89 -19.78
C CYS A 421 -13.34 0.60 -19.01
N VAL A 422 -13.46 0.16 -17.75
CA VAL A 422 -12.33 -0.18 -16.88
C VAL A 422 -12.41 -1.66 -16.56
N ALA A 423 -11.40 -2.42 -17.01
CA ALA A 423 -11.22 -3.81 -16.63
C ALA A 423 -10.15 -3.92 -15.54
N ASN A 424 -10.44 -4.72 -14.52
CA ASN A 424 -9.54 -5.07 -13.43
C ASN A 424 -9.51 -6.60 -13.30
N THR A 425 -8.32 -7.20 -13.32
CA THR A 425 -8.17 -8.66 -13.25
C THR A 425 -6.97 -9.07 -12.40
N HIS A 426 -7.01 -10.30 -11.89
CA HIS A 426 -5.85 -10.97 -11.32
C HIS A 426 -5.74 -12.38 -11.91
N ILE A 427 -4.73 -12.61 -12.76
CA ILE A 427 -4.47 -13.89 -13.43
C ILE A 427 -3.39 -14.67 -12.66
N ASN A 428 -3.77 -15.29 -11.55
CA ASN A 428 -2.84 -16.15 -10.81
C ASN A 428 -2.88 -17.58 -11.38
N VAL A 429 -1.91 -17.91 -12.23
CA VAL A 429 -1.76 -19.24 -12.83
C VAL A 429 -0.31 -19.67 -12.70
N HIS A 430 -0.12 -20.89 -12.21
CA HIS A 430 1.21 -21.52 -12.06
C HIS A 430 2.04 -21.36 -13.34
N GLN A 431 3.33 -21.07 -13.21
CA GLN A 431 4.19 -20.67 -14.33
C GLN A 431 4.30 -21.75 -15.43
N ASP A 432 4.16 -23.02 -15.07
CA ASP A 432 4.16 -24.15 -16.02
C ASP A 432 2.89 -24.27 -16.87
N LEU A 433 1.81 -23.58 -16.50
CA LEU A 433 0.51 -23.62 -17.19
C LEU A 433 0.35 -22.40 -18.11
N LYS A 434 1.35 -22.17 -18.97
CA LYS A 434 1.41 -21.02 -19.88
C LYS A 434 0.23 -20.96 -20.85
N ASP A 435 -0.22 -22.12 -21.31
CA ASP A 435 -1.43 -22.31 -22.13
C ASP A 435 -2.68 -21.78 -21.44
N VAL A 436 -2.87 -22.13 -20.17
CA VAL A 436 -4.04 -21.70 -19.37
C VAL A 436 -3.98 -20.18 -19.14
N LYS A 437 -2.81 -19.65 -18.79
CA LYS A 437 -2.61 -18.21 -18.58
C LYS A 437 -2.92 -17.41 -19.85
N LEU A 438 -2.36 -17.82 -20.99
CA LEU A 438 -2.61 -17.19 -22.28
C LEU A 438 -4.09 -17.27 -22.69
N TRP A 439 -4.72 -18.44 -22.47
CA TRP A 439 -6.14 -18.62 -22.77
C TRP A 439 -7.04 -17.70 -21.93
N GLN A 440 -6.74 -17.50 -20.64
CA GLN A 440 -7.50 -16.58 -19.79
C GLN A 440 -7.35 -15.13 -20.25
N VAL A 441 -6.13 -14.68 -20.57
CA VAL A 441 -5.89 -13.33 -21.10
C VAL A 441 -6.59 -13.13 -22.45
N ASN A 442 -6.51 -14.09 -23.36
CA ASN A 442 -7.24 -14.05 -24.62
C ASN A 442 -8.77 -13.99 -24.41
N THR A 443 -9.30 -14.78 -23.47
CA THR A 443 -10.73 -14.79 -23.14
C THR A 443 -11.21 -13.42 -22.63
N LEU A 444 -10.42 -12.77 -21.76
CA LEU A 444 -10.70 -11.40 -21.30
C LEU A 444 -10.72 -10.41 -22.46
N LEU A 445 -9.71 -10.42 -23.31
CA LEU A 445 -9.57 -9.49 -24.43
C LEU A 445 -10.68 -9.68 -25.47
N LYS A 446 -11.08 -10.93 -25.76
CA LYS A 446 -12.27 -11.22 -26.58
C LYS A 446 -13.57 -10.71 -25.97
N GLY A 447 -13.70 -10.75 -24.65
CA GLY A 447 -14.83 -10.16 -23.93
C GLY A 447 -14.86 -8.64 -24.09
N LEU A 448 -13.71 -7.99 -23.94
CA LEU A 448 -13.55 -6.54 -24.09
C LEU A 448 -13.80 -6.08 -25.53
N GLU A 449 -13.31 -6.80 -26.54
CA GLU A 449 -13.60 -6.49 -27.95
C GLU A 449 -15.11 -6.43 -28.24
N LYS A 450 -15.89 -7.37 -27.70
CA LYS A 450 -17.35 -7.36 -27.86
C LYS A 450 -17.98 -6.10 -27.25
N ILE A 451 -17.48 -5.65 -26.09
CA ILE A 451 -17.93 -4.43 -25.44
C ILE A 451 -17.53 -3.21 -26.29
N ALA A 452 -16.28 -3.15 -26.77
CA ALA A 452 -15.75 -2.07 -27.59
C ALA A 452 -16.57 -1.89 -28.89
N VAL A 453 -16.84 -2.98 -29.61
CA VAL A 453 -17.64 -2.97 -30.85
C VAL A 453 -19.07 -2.48 -30.60
N SER A 454 -19.65 -2.81 -29.44
CA SER A 454 -21.05 -2.47 -29.15
C SER A 454 -21.30 -0.97 -28.90
N ALA A 455 -20.27 -0.22 -28.50
CA ALA A 455 -20.49 1.13 -27.98
C ALA A 455 -19.34 2.13 -28.22
N ASP A 456 -18.29 1.75 -28.96
CA ASP A 456 -17.13 2.61 -29.27
C ASP A 456 -16.60 3.31 -28.00
N ILE A 457 -16.25 2.54 -26.98
CA ILE A 457 -15.92 3.04 -25.63
C ILE A 457 -14.40 2.95 -25.41
N PRO A 458 -13.72 4.04 -24.99
CA PRO A 458 -12.33 4.00 -24.52
C PRO A 458 -12.14 2.96 -23.41
N MET A 459 -11.03 2.22 -23.43
CA MET A 459 -10.79 1.15 -22.48
C MET A 459 -9.50 1.35 -21.70
N LEU A 460 -9.56 0.97 -20.43
CA LEU A 460 -8.45 0.78 -19.52
C LEU A 460 -8.46 -0.68 -19.08
N VAL A 461 -7.32 -1.35 -19.20
CA VAL A 461 -7.14 -2.75 -18.79
C VAL A 461 -6.04 -2.78 -17.74
N CYS A 462 -6.45 -2.88 -16.49
CA CYS A 462 -5.61 -2.86 -15.31
C CYS A 462 -5.51 -4.25 -14.69
N GLY A 463 -4.40 -4.52 -14.02
CA GLY A 463 -4.33 -5.62 -13.07
C GLY A 463 -2.99 -6.33 -13.04
N ASP A 464 -2.97 -7.38 -12.22
CA ASP A 464 -1.88 -8.33 -12.10
C ASP A 464 -2.13 -9.49 -13.09
N PHE A 465 -1.29 -9.57 -14.10
CA PHE A 465 -1.38 -10.61 -15.13
C PHE A 465 -0.46 -11.80 -14.86
N ASN A 466 0.42 -11.71 -13.85
CA ASN A 466 1.52 -12.65 -13.62
C ASN A 466 2.26 -13.02 -14.92
N ALA A 467 2.39 -12.04 -15.82
CA ALA A 467 2.95 -12.21 -17.16
C ALA A 467 4.11 -11.24 -17.30
N THR A 468 5.32 -11.78 -17.45
CA THR A 468 6.50 -10.95 -17.64
C THR A 468 6.55 -10.36 -19.05
N PRO A 469 7.22 -9.21 -19.26
CA PRO A 469 7.40 -8.65 -20.59
C PRO A 469 8.04 -9.66 -21.54
N GLY A 470 7.52 -9.76 -22.77
CA GLY A 470 7.96 -10.73 -23.77
C GLY A 470 7.33 -12.13 -23.68
N SER A 471 6.60 -12.45 -22.61
CA SER A 471 5.79 -13.68 -22.55
C SER A 471 4.60 -13.64 -23.53
N THR A 472 4.04 -14.79 -23.89
CA THR A 472 2.87 -14.82 -24.81
C THR A 472 1.65 -14.02 -24.34
N PRO A 473 1.25 -14.00 -23.04
CA PRO A 473 0.14 -13.16 -22.61
C PRO A 473 0.46 -11.67 -22.67
N HIS A 474 1.70 -11.27 -22.35
CA HIS A 474 2.16 -9.88 -22.52
C HIS A 474 2.17 -9.47 -24.00
N GLY A 475 2.73 -10.31 -24.88
CA GLY A 475 2.73 -10.07 -26.32
C GLY A 475 1.31 -9.92 -26.88
N LEU A 476 0.36 -10.73 -26.40
CA LEU A 476 -1.05 -10.57 -26.78
C LEU A 476 -1.61 -9.20 -26.36
N LEU A 477 -1.35 -8.76 -25.12
CA LEU A 477 -1.79 -7.45 -24.61
C LEU A 477 -1.14 -6.26 -25.34
N ALA A 478 0.18 -6.32 -25.53
CA ALA A 478 0.98 -5.20 -26.03
C ALA A 478 1.02 -5.11 -27.55
N MET A 479 0.97 -6.24 -28.26
CA MET A 479 1.10 -6.30 -29.73
C MET A 479 -0.22 -6.65 -30.42
N GLY A 480 -1.28 -6.98 -29.66
CA GLY A 480 -2.57 -7.40 -30.19
C GLY A 480 -2.58 -8.80 -30.80
N LYS A 481 -1.45 -9.53 -30.78
CA LYS A 481 -1.32 -10.89 -31.32
C LYS A 481 -0.14 -11.61 -30.70
N VAL A 482 -0.22 -12.94 -30.68
CA VAL A 482 0.91 -13.80 -30.30
C VAL A 482 1.73 -14.17 -31.54
N ASP A 483 3.04 -14.22 -31.41
CA ASP A 483 3.91 -14.80 -32.44
C ASP A 483 3.61 -16.31 -32.57
N MET A 484 3.27 -16.76 -33.77
CA MET A 484 2.92 -18.16 -34.05
C MET A 484 4.10 -19.11 -33.85
N LEU A 485 5.34 -18.60 -33.87
CA LEU A 485 6.56 -19.37 -33.64
C LEU A 485 7.03 -19.32 -32.18
N HIS A 486 6.27 -18.68 -31.29
CA HIS A 486 6.67 -18.54 -29.90
C HIS A 486 6.76 -19.91 -29.19
N PRO A 487 7.85 -20.21 -28.46
CA PRO A 487 8.07 -21.53 -27.85
C PRO A 487 6.97 -21.95 -26.86
N ASP A 488 6.36 -20.99 -26.15
CA ASP A 488 5.24 -21.26 -25.25
C ASP A 488 4.02 -21.91 -25.94
N LEU A 489 3.86 -21.75 -27.26
CA LEU A 489 2.77 -22.38 -28.01
C LEU A 489 3.03 -23.85 -28.34
N ALA A 490 4.24 -24.35 -28.13
CA ALA A 490 4.59 -25.75 -28.38
C ALA A 490 3.89 -26.72 -27.41
N ILE A 491 3.57 -26.25 -26.20
CA ILE A 491 2.95 -27.06 -25.14
C ILE A 491 1.47 -26.66 -24.99
N ASP A 492 0.61 -27.31 -25.77
CA ASP A 492 -0.86 -27.17 -25.71
C ASP A 492 -1.52 -28.56 -25.59
N PRO A 493 -1.47 -29.19 -24.40
CA PRO A 493 -1.91 -30.58 -24.23
C PRO A 493 -3.42 -30.77 -24.44
N LEU A 494 -4.21 -29.69 -24.33
CA LEU A 494 -5.67 -29.71 -24.49
C LEU A 494 -6.13 -29.16 -25.84
N GLY A 495 -5.21 -28.65 -26.69
CA GLY A 495 -5.56 -28.03 -27.96
C GLY A 495 -6.36 -26.73 -27.83
N ILE A 496 -6.31 -26.05 -26.68
CA ILE A 496 -7.16 -24.90 -26.33
C ILE A 496 -6.69 -23.60 -27.00
N LEU A 497 -5.45 -23.58 -27.50
CA LEU A 497 -4.86 -22.43 -28.17
C LEU A 497 -5.06 -22.47 -29.70
N ARG A 498 -5.68 -23.53 -30.22
CA ARG A 498 -5.83 -23.74 -31.66
C ARG A 498 -7.16 -23.22 -32.22
N PRO A 499 -7.16 -22.70 -33.47
CA PRO A 499 -5.99 -22.36 -34.27
C PRO A 499 -5.27 -21.12 -33.71
N ALA A 500 -3.94 -21.09 -33.76
CA ALA A 500 -3.13 -19.99 -33.24
C ALA A 500 -3.47 -18.63 -33.88
N SER A 501 -4.05 -18.62 -35.08
CA SER A 501 -4.57 -17.42 -35.75
C SER A 501 -5.66 -16.69 -34.96
N LYS A 502 -6.32 -17.37 -34.01
CA LYS A 502 -7.34 -16.75 -33.12
C LYS A 502 -6.74 -16.11 -31.86
N LEU A 503 -5.42 -16.22 -31.64
CA LEU A 503 -4.72 -15.58 -30.53
C LEU A 503 -4.34 -14.14 -30.90
N SER A 504 -5.35 -13.33 -31.16
CA SER A 504 -5.22 -11.93 -31.57
C SER A 504 -6.43 -11.10 -31.13
N HIS A 505 -6.30 -9.78 -31.07
CA HIS A 505 -7.39 -8.83 -30.85
C HIS A 505 -7.12 -7.49 -31.58
N GLN A 506 -8.18 -6.71 -31.77
CA GLN A 506 -8.20 -5.45 -32.51
C GLN A 506 -8.24 -4.22 -31.59
N LEU A 507 -8.25 -4.41 -30.27
CA LEU A 507 -8.13 -3.30 -29.31
C LEU A 507 -6.76 -2.60 -29.49
N PRO A 508 -6.71 -1.28 -29.71
CA PRO A 508 -5.46 -0.53 -29.89
C PRO A 508 -4.79 -0.24 -28.54
N LEU A 509 -4.47 -1.30 -27.80
CA LEU A 509 -3.91 -1.23 -26.45
C LEU A 509 -2.43 -0.82 -26.48
N VAL A 510 -2.06 0.04 -25.55
CA VAL A 510 -0.67 0.45 -25.29
C VAL A 510 -0.43 0.43 -23.78
N SER A 511 0.73 -0.07 -23.33
CA SER A 511 1.14 0.02 -21.92
C SER A 511 1.38 1.48 -21.56
N ALA A 512 0.73 1.99 -20.52
CA ALA A 512 0.88 3.39 -20.08
C ALA A 512 2.35 3.71 -19.76
N TYR A 513 3.02 2.82 -19.02
CA TYR A 513 4.40 3.01 -18.55
C TYR A 513 5.45 2.95 -19.66
N SER A 514 5.14 2.32 -20.81
CA SER A 514 6.01 2.38 -22.00
C SER A 514 6.29 3.80 -22.51
N SER A 515 5.51 4.79 -22.06
CA SER A 515 5.73 6.20 -22.37
C SER A 515 7.06 6.72 -21.82
N PHE A 516 7.54 6.23 -20.66
CA PHE A 516 8.85 6.62 -20.13
C PHE A 516 10.01 6.20 -21.05
N ALA A 517 9.89 5.08 -21.75
CA ALA A 517 10.92 4.60 -22.68
C ALA A 517 10.89 5.31 -24.03
N ARG A 518 9.69 5.70 -24.51
CA ARG A 518 9.49 6.34 -25.83
C ARG A 518 9.92 7.80 -25.89
N MET A 519 10.03 8.48 -24.76
CA MET A 519 10.41 9.90 -24.73
C MET A 519 11.92 10.08 -24.97
N VAL A 520 12.26 10.99 -25.89
CA VAL A 520 13.63 11.38 -26.23
C VAL A 520 13.82 12.85 -25.84
N GLY A 521 14.82 13.15 -24.99
CA GLY A 521 15.18 14.53 -24.63
C GLY A 521 14.37 15.18 -23.51
N GLY A 522 14.08 14.47 -22.42
CA GLY A 522 13.38 15.00 -21.24
C GLY A 522 14.31 15.54 -20.15
N GLY A 523 13.78 16.35 -19.22
CA GLY A 523 14.51 16.83 -18.06
C GLY A 523 15.01 15.70 -17.13
N TYR A 524 15.80 16.05 -16.11
CA TYR A 524 16.49 15.13 -15.19
C TYR A 524 15.61 14.01 -14.61
N ASP A 525 14.33 14.29 -14.35
CA ASP A 525 13.37 13.32 -13.81
C ASP A 525 13.01 12.22 -14.82
N LEU A 526 12.84 12.54 -16.10
CA LEU A 526 12.51 11.57 -17.15
C LEU A 526 13.69 10.62 -17.44
N GLU A 527 14.92 11.13 -17.39
CA GLU A 527 16.11 10.30 -17.52
C GLU A 527 16.23 9.28 -16.38
N HIS A 528 15.87 9.69 -15.16
CA HIS A 528 15.80 8.77 -14.02
C HIS A 528 14.77 7.67 -14.23
N GLN A 529 13.56 8.01 -14.70
CA GLN A 529 12.53 7.02 -14.97
C GLN A 529 12.95 6.07 -16.09
N ARG A 530 13.59 6.57 -17.15
CA ARG A 530 14.07 5.75 -18.26
C ARG A 530 15.11 4.70 -17.83
N ARG A 531 15.96 4.99 -16.83
CA ARG A 531 16.88 4.00 -16.26
C ARG A 531 16.18 2.87 -15.50
N ARG A 532 14.92 3.06 -15.12
CA ARG A 532 14.06 2.07 -14.45
C ARG A 532 13.16 1.31 -15.43
N MET A 533 13.42 1.44 -16.73
CA MET A 533 12.74 0.72 -17.80
C MET A 533 13.69 -0.32 -18.42
N ASP A 534 13.16 -1.46 -18.82
CA ASP A 534 13.86 -2.44 -19.64
C ASP A 534 13.93 -1.93 -21.11
N PRO A 535 15.13 -1.74 -21.69
CA PRO A 535 15.28 -1.22 -23.05
C PRO A 535 14.82 -2.19 -24.15
N ALA A 536 14.72 -3.49 -23.87
CA ALA A 536 14.26 -4.48 -24.84
C ALA A 536 12.74 -4.53 -24.94
N THR A 537 12.05 -4.34 -23.81
CA THR A 537 10.59 -4.51 -23.72
C THR A 537 9.83 -3.19 -23.57
N ASN A 538 10.52 -2.11 -23.20
CA ASN A 538 9.96 -0.81 -22.87
C ASN A 538 8.96 -0.85 -21.69
N GLU A 539 9.05 -1.86 -20.83
CA GLU A 539 8.26 -1.95 -19.60
C GLU A 539 9.14 -1.61 -18.39
N PRO A 540 8.57 -1.30 -17.21
CA PRO A 540 9.35 -1.13 -15.99
C PRO A 540 10.24 -2.34 -15.71
N LEU A 541 11.35 -2.15 -15.01
CA LEU A 541 12.19 -3.26 -14.55
C LEU A 541 11.41 -4.20 -13.62
N PHE A 542 10.59 -3.63 -12.74
CA PHE A 542 9.74 -4.42 -11.85
C PHE A 542 8.46 -3.69 -11.46
N THR A 543 7.45 -4.49 -11.12
CA THR A 543 6.25 -4.07 -10.39
C THR A 543 6.00 -4.92 -9.16
N ASN A 544 6.58 -6.13 -9.09
CA ASN A 544 6.70 -6.97 -7.91
C ASN A 544 8.19 -7.13 -7.55
N CYS A 545 8.53 -7.04 -6.26
CA CYS A 545 9.89 -7.19 -5.77
C CYS A 545 9.94 -7.93 -4.44
N THR A 546 10.03 -9.26 -4.50
CA THR A 546 10.27 -10.13 -3.35
C THR A 546 11.73 -10.56 -3.28
N ARG A 547 12.09 -11.36 -2.26
CA ARG A 547 13.43 -11.97 -2.17
C ARG A 547 13.76 -12.84 -3.38
N ASP A 548 12.79 -13.64 -3.84
CA ASP A 548 13.00 -14.72 -4.81
C ASP A 548 12.59 -14.34 -6.23
N PHE A 549 11.78 -13.30 -6.39
CA PHE A 549 11.32 -12.82 -7.69
C PHE A 549 11.30 -11.29 -7.73
N THR A 550 11.81 -10.72 -8.81
CA THR A 550 11.69 -9.30 -9.12
C THR A 550 11.40 -9.18 -10.62
N GLY A 551 10.33 -8.48 -10.98
CA GLY A 551 9.93 -8.34 -12.36
C GLY A 551 8.59 -7.64 -12.53
N THR A 552 8.29 -7.27 -13.77
CA THR A 552 7.04 -6.60 -14.14
C THR A 552 5.95 -7.62 -14.45
N ILE A 553 4.85 -7.54 -13.71
CA ILE A 553 3.67 -8.41 -13.88
C ILE A 553 2.35 -7.64 -13.77
N ASP A 554 2.40 -6.38 -13.36
CA ASP A 554 1.27 -5.47 -13.25
C ASP A 554 1.28 -4.45 -14.38
N TYR A 555 0.11 -4.15 -14.93
CA TYR A 555 0.02 -3.26 -16.08
C TYR A 555 -1.21 -2.35 -16.03
N ILE A 556 -1.09 -1.19 -16.67
CA ILE A 556 -2.20 -0.32 -17.07
C ILE A 556 -2.12 -0.19 -18.60
N PHE A 557 -2.91 -0.96 -19.32
CA PHE A 557 -3.09 -0.80 -20.76
C PHE A 557 -4.26 0.13 -21.06
N TYR A 558 -4.15 0.92 -22.13
CA TYR A 558 -5.21 1.84 -22.54
C TYR A 558 -5.38 1.87 -24.06
N THR A 559 -6.57 2.22 -24.53
CA THR A 559 -6.84 2.40 -25.97
C THR A 559 -6.25 3.70 -26.50
N ALA A 560 -5.13 3.61 -27.21
CA ALA A 560 -4.33 4.77 -27.60
C ALA A 560 -4.93 5.62 -28.73
N ASP A 561 -5.99 5.15 -29.40
CA ASP A 561 -6.76 5.94 -30.36
C ASP A 561 -7.73 6.92 -29.69
N SER A 562 -8.03 6.72 -28.40
CA SER A 562 -9.09 7.42 -27.68
C SER A 562 -8.65 8.07 -26.38
N LEU A 563 -7.50 7.68 -25.82
CA LEU A 563 -6.90 8.29 -24.64
C LEU A 563 -5.45 8.73 -24.91
N THR A 564 -4.99 9.77 -24.22
CA THR A 564 -3.57 10.15 -24.05
C THR A 564 -3.16 9.96 -22.60
N VAL A 565 -1.91 9.57 -22.36
CA VAL A 565 -1.29 9.57 -21.03
C VAL A 565 -0.62 10.92 -20.85
N GLU A 566 -0.96 11.64 -19.78
CA GLU A 566 -0.41 12.96 -19.47
C GLU A 566 0.75 12.86 -18.46
N SER A 567 0.59 12.03 -17.42
CA SER A 567 1.59 11.81 -16.39
C SER A 567 1.53 10.40 -15.82
N LEU A 568 2.64 9.94 -15.23
CA LEU A 568 2.81 8.60 -14.67
C LEU A 568 3.46 8.69 -13.30
N LEU A 569 3.04 7.87 -12.36
CA LEU A 569 3.64 7.82 -11.03
C LEU A 569 5.04 7.24 -11.12
N GLU A 570 5.99 7.91 -10.48
CA GLU A 570 7.39 7.52 -10.50
C GLU A 570 7.59 6.05 -10.11
N LEU A 571 8.49 5.40 -10.85
CA LEU A 571 8.95 4.05 -10.56
C LEU A 571 9.90 4.07 -9.37
N LEU A 572 9.96 2.97 -8.63
CA LEU A 572 10.91 2.84 -7.52
C LEU A 572 12.26 2.31 -8.02
N ASP A 573 13.30 2.61 -7.25
CA ASP A 573 14.66 2.15 -7.50
C ASP A 573 14.89 0.83 -6.77
N GLU A 574 15.33 -0.20 -7.51
CA GLU A 574 15.51 -1.54 -6.94
C GLU A 574 16.57 -1.54 -5.83
N ASP A 575 17.72 -0.91 -6.06
CA ASP A 575 18.82 -0.85 -5.08
C ASP A 575 18.38 -0.16 -3.77
N SER A 576 17.55 0.88 -3.90
CA SER A 576 16.97 1.58 -2.76
C SER A 576 15.96 0.72 -2.00
N LEU A 577 15.11 -0.04 -2.69
CA LEU A 577 14.13 -0.95 -2.07
C LEU A 577 14.79 -2.18 -1.43
N ARG A 578 15.83 -2.71 -2.08
CA ARG A 578 16.49 -3.96 -1.68
C ARG A 578 17.66 -3.76 -0.72
N LYS A 579 17.87 -2.52 -0.26
CA LYS A 579 19.03 -2.14 0.54
C LYS A 579 19.13 -2.89 1.86
N ASP A 580 18.00 -3.08 2.52
CA ASP A 580 17.90 -3.78 3.81
C ASP A 580 16.93 -4.99 3.77
N THR A 581 16.00 -5.06 2.81
CA THR A 581 14.96 -6.12 2.71
C THR A 581 14.53 -6.41 1.26
N ALA A 582 13.35 -6.99 1.02
CA ALA A 582 12.56 -6.86 -0.20
C ALA A 582 11.15 -6.33 0.17
N LEU A 583 10.19 -6.34 -0.75
CA LEU A 583 8.78 -6.02 -0.46
C LEU A 583 8.00 -7.28 -0.04
N PRO A 584 7.03 -7.19 0.90
CA PRO A 584 6.67 -6.01 1.68
C PRO A 584 7.75 -5.69 2.72
N SER A 585 7.72 -4.46 3.22
CA SER A 585 8.65 -3.94 4.22
C SER A 585 7.90 -3.10 5.25
N PRO A 586 8.58 -2.63 6.33
CA PRO A 586 8.00 -1.65 7.22
C PRO A 586 7.42 -0.42 6.51
N GLU A 587 8.00 0.02 5.39
CA GLU A 587 7.52 1.20 4.65
C GLU A 587 6.43 0.85 3.62
N TRP A 588 6.47 -0.35 3.04
CA TRP A 588 5.63 -0.76 1.92
C TRP A 588 4.82 -2.01 2.24
N SER A 589 3.49 -1.92 2.21
CA SER A 589 2.59 -2.96 2.74
C SER A 589 2.09 -3.99 1.73
N SER A 590 2.67 -4.00 0.53
CA SER A 590 2.47 -5.04 -0.50
C SER A 590 3.85 -5.44 -1.05
N ASP A 591 3.95 -6.63 -1.61
CA ASP A 591 5.08 -7.06 -2.43
C ASP A 591 5.07 -6.48 -3.86
N HIS A 592 3.97 -5.82 -4.23
CA HIS A 592 3.84 -5.03 -5.45
C HIS A 592 4.00 -3.53 -5.17
N ILE A 593 4.31 -2.77 -6.22
CA ILE A 593 4.27 -1.31 -6.22
C ILE A 593 2.99 -0.83 -6.92
N ALA A 594 2.37 0.24 -6.42
CA ALA A 594 1.21 0.81 -7.08
C ALA A 594 1.60 1.46 -8.42
N LEU A 595 0.80 1.26 -9.46
CA LEU A 595 0.91 1.94 -10.74
C LEU A 595 -0.18 3.00 -10.85
N LEU A 596 0.15 4.22 -11.25
CA LEU A 596 -0.82 5.30 -11.39
C LEU A 596 -0.52 6.10 -12.66
N ALA A 597 -1.56 6.34 -13.44
CA ALA A 597 -1.46 7.09 -14.68
C ALA A 597 -2.58 8.14 -14.76
N GLU A 598 -2.23 9.33 -15.22
CA GLU A 598 -3.18 10.38 -15.59
C GLU A 598 -3.47 10.32 -17.08
N PHE A 599 -4.75 10.34 -17.42
CA PHE A 599 -5.25 10.26 -18.78
C PHE A 599 -6.08 11.47 -19.17
N ARG A 600 -6.11 11.75 -20.47
CA ARG A 600 -7.05 12.68 -21.11
C ARG A 600 -7.75 11.96 -22.26
N CYS A 601 -9.03 12.26 -22.44
CA CYS A 601 -9.77 11.75 -23.61
C CYS A 601 -9.40 12.53 -24.86
N LYS A 602 -9.13 11.81 -25.95
CA LYS A 602 -8.91 12.43 -27.25
C LYS A 602 -10.24 12.95 -27.82
N PRO A 603 -10.25 14.11 -28.49
CA PRO A 603 -11.39 14.54 -29.28
C PRO A 603 -11.72 13.46 -30.31
N ARG A 604 -12.97 13.01 -30.37
CA ARG A 604 -13.38 12.06 -31.42
C ARG A 604 -13.34 12.79 -32.77
N VAL A 605 -12.35 12.47 -33.60
CA VAL A 605 -12.35 12.87 -35.00
C VAL A 605 -13.50 12.12 -35.68
N ARG A 606 -14.50 12.84 -36.19
CA ARG A 606 -15.60 12.25 -36.95
C ARG A 606 -15.01 11.41 -38.09
N ARG A 607 -15.27 10.11 -38.10
CA ARG A 607 -15.07 9.26 -39.27
C ARG A 607 -16.29 9.33 -40.17
#